data_AF-A0A432ICZ8-F1
#
_entry.id   AF-A0A432ICZ8-F1
#
_cell.length_a   1.000
_cell.length_b   1.000
_cell.length_c   1.000
_cell.angle_alpha   90.00
_cell.angle_beta   90.00
_cell.angle_gamma   90.00
#
_symmetry.space_group_name_H-M   'P 1'
#
loop_
_entity.id
_entity.type
_entity.pdbx_description
1 polymer ?
#
loop_
_entity_poly.entity_id
_entity_poly.type
_entity_poly.pdbx_seq_one_letter_code
_entity_poly.pdbx_strand_id
1 'polypeptide(L)'
;MSYCSRAIFFWENDLKRGLDNEGLKNITFMQGLGSIYDKSKREAVIAEYLNAGYRLPQSPDLLLRTVMLSKADLLTDMVYEFTELQGLMGYYYAKA
;
A
#
# COMPACT_ATOMS: atom_id res chain seq x y z
N MET A 1 -1.47 11.26 26.67
CA MET A 1 -0.67 11.51 25.46
C MET A 1 -1.45 12.44 24.56
N SER A 2 -0.83 13.50 24.03
CA SER A 2 -1.47 14.38 23.05
C SER A 2 -1.63 13.67 21.70
N TYR A 3 -2.56 14.12 20.86
CA TYR A 3 -2.79 13.56 19.51
C TYR A 3 -1.50 13.47 18.68
N CYS A 4 -0.68 14.52 18.70
CA CYS A 4 0.62 14.55 18.02
C CYS A 4 1.60 13.50 18.56
N SER A 5 1.62 13.26 19.88
CA SER A 5 2.52 12.25 20.46
C SER A 5 2.17 10.82 20.03
N ARG A 6 0.88 10.53 19.78
CA ARG A 6 0.44 9.23 19.24
C ARG A 6 0.83 9.06 17.78
N ALA A 7 0.67 10.13 16.98
CA ALA A 7 1.03 10.10 15.57
C ALA A 7 2.54 9.85 15.36
N ILE A 8 3.40 10.53 16.13
CA ILE A 8 4.85 10.31 16.07
C ILE A 8 5.23 8.88 16.47
N PHE A 9 4.58 8.35 17.52
CA PHE A 9 4.81 6.97 17.97
C PHE A 9 4.48 5.94 16.88
N PHE A 10 3.31 6.03 16.23
CA PHE A 10 2.94 5.11 15.16
C PHE A 10 3.86 5.26 13.95
N TRP A 11 4.19 6.49 13.55
CA TRP A 11 5.15 6.75 12.47
C TRP A 11 6.49 6.03 12.70
N GLU A 12 7.09 6.20 13.88
CA GLU A 12 8.37 5.56 14.20
C GLU A 12 8.28 4.03 14.25
N ASN A 13 7.17 3.48 14.74
CA ASN A 13 6.95 2.04 14.80
C ASN A 13 6.78 1.44 13.40
N ASP A 14 5.96 2.09 12.58
CA ASP A 14 5.68 1.66 11.21
C ASP A 14 6.94 1.71 10.33
N LEU A 15 7.77 2.74 10.47
CA LEU A 15 9.06 2.83 9.75
C LEU A 15 10.02 1.69 10.11
N LYS A 16 10.05 1.26 11.38
CA LYS A 16 10.91 0.14 11.81
C LYS A 16 10.47 -1.19 11.20
N ARG A 17 9.17 -1.37 11.00
CA ARG A 17 8.62 -2.57 10.36
C ARG A 17 8.80 -2.54 8.84
N GLY A 18 8.73 -1.36 8.24
CA GLY A 18 8.80 -1.18 6.79
C GLY A 18 7.48 -1.50 6.08
N LEU A 19 7.45 -1.23 4.77
CA LEU A 19 6.31 -1.56 3.92
C LEU A 19 6.40 -2.99 3.37
N ASP A 20 5.39 -3.79 3.70
CA ASP A 20 5.17 -5.13 3.17
C ASP A 20 3.72 -5.26 2.69
N ASN A 21 3.47 -6.11 1.71
CA ASN A 21 2.14 -6.37 1.16
C ASN A 21 1.59 -7.74 1.52
N GLU A 22 2.36 -8.64 2.14
CA GLU A 22 1.92 -10.01 2.43
C GLU A 22 0.74 -10.05 3.40
N GLY A 23 0.70 -9.13 4.37
CA GLY A 23 -0.42 -8.99 5.31
C GLY A 23 -1.76 -8.64 4.65
N LEU A 24 -1.75 -8.10 3.43
CA LEU A 24 -2.97 -7.76 2.69
C LEU A 24 -3.80 -8.97 2.31
N LYS A 25 -3.21 -10.19 2.34
CA LYS A 25 -3.93 -11.46 2.14
C LYS A 25 -5.00 -11.69 3.21
N ASN A 26 -4.82 -11.12 4.39
CA ASN A 26 -5.74 -11.28 5.53
C ASN A 26 -6.87 -10.24 5.52
N ILE A 27 -6.84 -9.25 4.62
CA ILE A 27 -7.86 -8.20 4.54
C ILE A 27 -8.83 -8.57 3.42
N THR A 28 -10.08 -8.89 3.77
CA THR A 28 -11.12 -9.19 2.78
C THR A 28 -11.46 -7.92 2.00
N PHE A 29 -11.41 -7.97 0.67
CA PHE A 29 -11.85 -6.87 -0.18
C PHE A 29 -13.38 -6.89 -0.35
N MET A 30 -13.91 -8.01 -0.85
CA MET A 30 -15.33 -8.22 -1.07
C MET A 30 -15.62 -9.71 -1.15
N GLN A 31 -16.80 -10.13 -0.70
CA GLN A 31 -17.23 -11.52 -0.78
C GLN A 31 -17.13 -12.06 -2.21
N GLY A 32 -16.44 -13.18 -2.39
CA GLY A 32 -16.21 -13.80 -3.70
C GLY A 32 -15.09 -13.17 -4.55
N LEU A 33 -14.54 -12.00 -4.17
CA LEU A 33 -13.45 -11.33 -4.90
C LEU A 33 -12.09 -11.39 -4.19
N GLY A 34 -12.04 -12.08 -3.04
CA GLY A 34 -10.83 -12.38 -2.29
C GLY A 34 -10.36 -11.22 -1.42
N SER A 35 -9.04 -11.18 -1.22
CA SER A 35 -8.35 -10.23 -0.37
C SER A 35 -7.96 -8.94 -1.09
N ILE A 36 -7.50 -7.93 -0.35
CA ILE A 36 -6.88 -6.73 -0.92
C ILE A 36 -5.63 -7.10 -1.74
N TYR A 37 -4.87 -8.10 -1.31
CA TYR A 37 -3.76 -8.63 -2.07
C TYR A 37 -4.20 -9.17 -3.45
N ASP A 38 -5.31 -9.92 -3.51
CA ASP A 38 -5.86 -10.42 -4.76
C ASP A 38 -6.35 -9.30 -5.67
N LYS A 39 -6.90 -8.23 -5.07
CA LYS A 39 -7.24 -7.01 -5.80
C LYS A 39 -5.99 -6.35 -6.39
N SER A 40 -4.93 -6.17 -5.62
CA SER A 40 -3.67 -5.58 -6.11
C SER A 40 -3.04 -6.39 -7.24
N LYS A 41 -3.15 -7.72 -7.20
CA LYS A 41 -2.75 -8.59 -8.33
C LYS A 41 -3.55 -8.30 -9.61
N ARG A 42 -4.88 -8.12 -9.51
CA ARG A 42 -5.70 -7.75 -10.66
C ARG A 42 -5.33 -6.36 -11.19
N GLU A 43 -5.05 -5.41 -10.30
CA GLU A 43 -4.58 -4.08 -10.68
C GLU A 43 -3.21 -4.12 -11.37
N ALA A 44 -2.33 -5.03 -10.97
CA ALA A 44 -1.02 -5.20 -11.59
C ALA A 44 -1.14 -5.61 -13.06
N VAL A 45 -2.05 -6.55 -13.37
CA VAL A 45 -2.34 -6.96 -14.76
C VAL A 45 -2.87 -5.78 -15.59
N ILE A 46 -3.75 -4.96 -15.02
CA ILE A 46 -4.28 -3.76 -15.69
C ILE A 46 -3.15 -2.75 -15.93
N ALA A 47 -2.28 -2.54 -14.94
CA ALA A 47 -1.16 -1.61 -15.04
C ALA A 47 -0.18 -2.05 -16.14
N GLU A 48 0.14 -3.34 -16.24
CA GLU A 48 0.98 -3.88 -17.32
C GLU A 48 0.34 -3.66 -18.70
N TYR A 49 -0.95 -3.94 -18.83
CA TYR A 49 -1.70 -3.71 -20.06
C TYR A 49 -1.64 -2.23 -20.49
N LEU A 50 -1.84 -1.31 -19.55
CA LEU A 50 -1.74 0.13 -19.80
C LEU A 50 -0.31 0.55 -20.16
N ASN A 51 0.71 0.02 -19.47
CA ASN A 51 2.10 0.32 -19.75
C ASN A 51 2.50 -0.09 -21.17
N ALA A 52 2.07 -1.27 -21.61
CA ALA A 52 2.29 -1.76 -22.97
C ALA A 52 1.57 -0.89 -24.02
N GLY A 53 0.33 -0.46 -23.74
CA GLY A 53 -0.46 0.36 -24.65
C GLY A 53 0.07 1.79 -24.81
N TYR A 54 0.50 2.42 -23.71
CA TYR A 54 0.96 3.81 -23.70
C TYR A 54 2.48 3.96 -23.82
N ARG A 55 3.25 2.86 -23.77
CA ARG A 55 4.71 2.84 -23.82
C ARG A 55 5.33 3.80 -22.79
N LEU A 56 4.89 3.67 -21.53
CA LEU A 56 5.41 4.54 -20.47
C LEU A 56 6.91 4.26 -20.26
N PRO A 57 7.69 5.28 -19.86
CA PRO A 57 9.15 5.15 -19.74
C PRO A 57 9.60 4.34 -18.50
N GLN A 58 8.67 3.94 -17.64
CA GLN A 58 8.99 3.26 -16.37
C GLN A 58 9.22 1.77 -16.59
N SER A 59 10.12 1.18 -15.78
CA SER A 59 10.37 -0.25 -15.88
C SER A 59 9.14 -1.06 -15.44
N PRO A 60 8.82 -2.17 -16.14
CA PRO A 60 7.73 -3.06 -15.74
C PRO A 60 7.86 -3.55 -14.29
N ASP A 61 9.08 -3.89 -13.85
CA ASP A 61 9.34 -4.36 -12.49
C ASP A 61 9.01 -3.30 -11.43
N LEU A 62 9.36 -2.03 -11.71
CA LEU A 62 9.05 -0.93 -10.81
C LEU A 62 7.55 -0.70 -10.75
N LEU A 63 6.86 -0.73 -11.90
CA LEU A 63 5.41 -0.59 -11.97
C LEU A 63 4.71 -1.67 -11.15
N LEU A 64 5.08 -2.94 -11.35
CA LEU A 64 4.53 -4.07 -10.61
C LEU A 64 4.74 -3.92 -9.11
N ARG A 65 5.97 -3.58 -8.69
CA ARG A 65 6.29 -3.34 -7.28
C ARG A 65 5.44 -2.20 -6.71
N THR A 66 5.29 -1.10 -7.43
CA THR A 66 4.48 0.05 -7.00
C THR A 66 3.02 -0.35 -6.82
N VAL A 67 2.43 -1.07 -7.77
CA VAL A 67 1.03 -1.51 -7.66
C VAL A 67 0.85 -2.45 -6.47
N MET A 68 1.76 -3.40 -6.27
CA MET A 68 1.69 -4.34 -5.16
C MET A 68 1.89 -3.68 -3.79
N LEU A 69 2.59 -2.54 -3.71
CA LEU A 69 2.76 -1.78 -2.46
C LEU A 69 1.70 -0.68 -2.27
N SER A 70 0.88 -0.38 -3.27
CA SER A 70 -0.07 0.76 -3.26
C SER A 70 -1.09 0.76 -2.12
N LYS A 71 -1.29 -0.41 -1.49
CA LYS A 71 -2.22 -0.61 -0.35
C LYS A 71 -1.53 -1.16 0.90
N ALA A 72 -0.21 -1.28 0.90
CA ALA A 72 0.56 -1.82 2.02
C ALA A 72 0.41 -0.98 3.30
N ASP A 73 0.08 0.30 3.15
CA ASP A 73 -0.19 1.21 4.26
C ASP A 73 -1.42 0.83 5.08
N LEU A 74 -2.35 0.05 4.53
CA LEU A 74 -3.48 -0.51 5.30
C LEU A 74 -3.04 -1.40 6.47
N LEU A 75 -1.79 -1.87 6.45
CA LEU A 75 -1.23 -2.69 7.52
C LEU A 75 -0.64 -1.85 8.66
N THR A 76 -0.61 -0.51 8.52
CA THR A 76 0.07 0.39 9.46
C THR A 76 -0.80 0.81 10.62
N ASP A 77 -0.17 0.93 11.79
CA ASP A 77 -0.87 1.40 12.99
C ASP A 77 -1.37 2.83 12.78
N MET A 78 -0.61 3.62 12.02
CA MET A 78 -1.02 4.97 11.61
C MET A 78 -2.33 4.97 10.82
N VAL A 79 -2.50 4.11 9.83
CA VAL A 79 -3.74 4.07 9.01
C VAL A 79 -4.87 3.40 9.78
N TYR A 80 -4.57 2.47 10.69
CA TYR A 80 -5.58 1.93 11.60
C TYR A 80 -6.16 3.01 12.53
N GLU A 81 -5.33 3.89 13.09
CA GLU A 81 -5.80 5.01 13.94
C GLU A 81 -6.38 6.17 13.11
N PHE A 82 -5.77 6.49 11.97
CA PHE A 82 -6.10 7.65 11.12
C PHE A 82 -6.42 7.18 9.70
N THR A 83 -7.58 6.54 9.55
CA THR A 83 -8.03 5.93 8.29
C THR A 83 -8.07 6.91 7.10
N GLU A 84 -8.26 8.21 7.37
CA GLU A 84 -8.24 9.28 6.38
C GLU A 84 -6.86 9.48 5.71
N LEU A 85 -5.79 8.97 6.33
CA LEU A 85 -4.43 9.07 5.80
C LEU A 85 -4.06 7.89 4.88
N GLN A 86 -4.99 6.98 4.61
CA GLN A 86 -4.79 5.90 3.65
C GLN A 86 -4.34 6.45 2.27
N GLY A 87 -3.40 5.77 1.63
CA GLY A 87 -2.72 6.14 0.40
C GLY A 87 -1.62 7.18 0.63
N LEU A 88 -1.88 8.21 1.44
CA LEU A 88 -0.90 9.26 1.73
C LEU A 88 0.27 8.72 2.56
N MET A 89 -0.01 7.93 3.59
CA MET A 89 1.03 7.36 4.43
C MET A 89 1.87 6.34 3.68
N GLY A 90 1.26 5.55 2.79
CA GLY A 90 1.99 4.65 1.91
C GLY A 90 3.07 5.36 1.08
N TYR A 91 2.76 6.55 0.55
CA TYR A 91 3.74 7.39 -0.14
C TYR A 91 4.88 7.84 0.80
N TYR A 92 4.55 8.33 2.00
CA TYR A 92 5.56 8.81 2.94
C TYR A 92 6.47 7.70 3.43
N TYR A 93 5.93 6.52 3.73
CA TYR A 93 6.72 5.35 4.13
C TYR A 93 7.59 4.81 3.00
N ALA A 94 7.14 4.88 1.74
CA ALA A 94 7.95 4.44 0.60
C ALA A 94 9.12 5.40 0.30
N LYS A 95 9.01 6.66 0.74
CA LYS A 95 10.02 7.70 0.52
C LYS A 95 11.06 7.79 1.65
N ALA A 96 10.67 7.44 2.87
CA ALA A 96 11.53 7.44 4.05
C ALA A 96 12.61 6.36 3.97
#